data_AF-W0A9Z7-F1
#
_entry.id   AF-W0A9Z7-F1
#
_cell.length_a   1.000
_cell.length_b   1.000
_cell.length_c   1.000
_cell.angle_alpha   90.00
_cell.angle_beta   90.00
_cell.angle_gamma   90.00
#
_symmetry.space_group_name_H-M   'P 1'
#
loop_
_entity.id
_entity.type
_entity.pdbx_description
1 polymer ?
#
loop_
_entity_poly.entity_id
_entity_poly.type
_entity_poly.pdbx_seq_one_letter_code
_entity_poly.pdbx_strand_id
1 'polypeptide(L)'
;METLVDYVRSGEPDLTNRQMALMLLVYLTPGPHTVRGLARGLNVSKPVVTRALNRLGALGYLRRQRDEADRRNIFVARTREGTDFLEGFGNLIDDHGKVPQRERVTA
;
A
#
# COMPACT_ATOMS: atom_id res chain seq x y z
N MET A 1 -10.76 3.35 -14.85
CA MET A 1 -9.53 3.91 -15.46
C MET A 1 -9.19 5.26 -14.83
N GLU A 2 -10.19 6.07 -14.48
CA GLU A 2 -10.05 7.42 -13.93
C GLU A 2 -9.27 7.48 -12.61
N THR A 3 -9.44 6.53 -11.68
CA THR A 3 -8.69 6.46 -10.41
C THR A 3 -7.16 6.60 -10.58
N LEU A 4 -6.56 5.89 -11.53
CA LEU A 4 -5.11 5.96 -11.75
C LEU A 4 -4.69 7.28 -12.38
N VAL A 5 -5.53 7.84 -13.25
CA VAL A 5 -5.27 9.15 -13.87
C VAL A 5 -5.31 10.25 -12.81
N ASP A 6 -6.31 10.20 -11.92
CA ASP A 6 -6.48 11.20 -10.86
C ASP A 6 -5.44 11.05 -9.77
N TYR A 7 -4.99 9.82 -9.47
CA TYR A 7 -3.85 9.60 -8.59
C TYR A 7 -2.59 10.28 -9.15
N VAL A 8 -2.29 10.10 -10.44
CA VAL A 8 -1.15 10.78 -11.08
C VAL A 8 -1.31 12.31 -11.07
N ARG A 9 -2.54 12.82 -11.17
CA ARG A 9 -2.83 14.27 -11.11
C ARG A 9 -2.82 14.84 -9.69
N SER A 10 -2.97 14.02 -8.65
CA SER A 10 -3.03 14.45 -7.26
C SER A 10 -1.72 15.08 -6.76
N GLY A 11 -0.60 14.77 -7.41
CA GLY A 11 0.73 15.22 -7.00
C GLY A 11 1.34 14.40 -5.86
N GLU A 12 0.66 13.33 -5.41
CA GLU A 12 1.23 12.36 -4.48
C GLU A 12 2.46 11.64 -5.07
N PRO A 13 3.39 11.15 -4.23
CA PRO A 13 4.57 10.43 -4.71
C PRO A 13 4.22 9.23 -5.57
N ASP A 14 4.85 9.13 -6.76
CA ASP A 14 4.68 7.99 -7.65
C ASP A 14 5.15 6.69 -7.00
N LEU A 15 4.21 5.77 -6.79
CA LEU A 15 4.48 4.42 -6.38
C LEU A 15 4.44 3.47 -7.58
N THR A 16 5.51 2.68 -7.75
CA THR A 16 5.45 1.54 -8.66
C THR A 16 4.41 0.53 -8.18
N ASN A 17 3.82 -0.25 -9.09
CA ASN A 17 2.84 -1.29 -8.72
C ASN A 17 3.35 -2.24 -7.62
N ARG A 18 4.66 -2.52 -7.57
CA ARG A 18 5.26 -3.35 -6.52
C ARG A 18 5.28 -2.66 -5.15
N GLN A 19 5.52 -1.36 -5.11
CA GLN A 19 5.47 -0.57 -3.89
C GLN A 19 4.02 -0.43 -3.40
N MET A 20 3.08 -0.13 -4.31
CA MET A 20 1.65 -0.09 -4.00
C MET A 20 1.14 -1.44 -3.48
N ALA A 21 1.47 -2.55 -4.15
CA ALA A 21 1.09 -3.88 -3.69
C ALA A 21 1.67 -4.23 -2.30
N LEU A 22 2.91 -3.81 -2.02
CA LEU A 22 3.52 -4.01 -0.71
C LEU A 22 2.84 -3.17 0.37
N MET A 23 2.50 -1.91 0.08
CA MET A 23 1.70 -1.05 0.96
C MET A 23 0.38 -1.74 1.30
N LEU A 24 -0.42 -2.07 0.28
CA LEU A 24 -1.72 -2.73 0.48
C LEU A 24 -1.58 -4.02 1.28
N LEU A 25 -0.57 -4.86 1.01
CA LEU A 25 -0.34 -6.09 1.76
C LEU A 25 -0.11 -5.81 3.26
N VAL A 26 0.74 -4.84 3.60
CA VAL A 26 1.05 -4.50 5.01
C VAL A 26 -0.17 -3.91 5.74
N TYR A 27 -0.98 -3.10 5.06
CA TYR A 27 -2.11 -2.39 5.66
C TYR A 27 -3.39 -3.24 5.73
N LEU A 28 -3.61 -4.14 4.77
CA LEU A 28 -4.85 -4.91 4.67
C LEU A 28 -4.73 -6.34 5.24
N THR A 29 -3.52 -6.83 5.53
CA THR A 29 -3.34 -8.16 6.13
C THR A 29 -2.81 -8.10 7.57
N PRO A 30 -3.20 -9.06 8.43
CA PRO A 30 -2.70 -9.14 9.80
C PRO A 30 -1.17 -9.28 9.86
N GLY A 31 -0.54 -8.59 10.83
CA GLY A 31 0.88 -8.74 11.13
C GLY A 31 1.18 -9.92 12.08
N PRO A 32 2.45 -10.09 12.51
CA PRO A 32 3.61 -9.25 12.21
C PRO A 32 4.22 -9.51 10.82
N HIS A 33 4.56 -8.43 10.10
CA HIS A 33 5.11 -8.51 8.75
C HIS A 33 6.63 -8.58 8.77
N THR A 34 7.20 -9.54 8.06
CA THR A 34 8.67 -9.66 7.88
C THR A 34 9.03 -9.56 6.40
N VAL A 35 10.27 -9.17 6.08
CA VAL A 35 10.76 -9.14 4.68
C VAL A 35 10.57 -10.50 3.99
N ARG A 36 10.82 -11.60 4.72
CA ARG A 36 10.63 -12.97 4.22
C ARG A 36 9.14 -13.28 3.99
N GLY A 37 8.25 -12.87 4.89
CA GLY A 37 6.81 -13.04 4.75
C GLY A 37 6.27 -12.29 3.53
N LEU A 38 6.60 -11.01 3.41
CA LEU A 38 6.18 -10.15 2.30
C LEU A 38 6.70 -10.65 0.95
N ALA A 39 7.95 -11.13 0.90
CA ALA A 39 8.54 -11.70 -0.33
C ALA A 39 7.76 -12.92 -0.82
N ARG A 40 7.34 -13.81 0.10
CA ARG A 40 6.47 -14.93 -0.24
C ARG A 40 5.09 -14.47 -0.68
N GLY A 41 4.48 -13.51 0.01
CA GLY A 41 3.16 -12.99 -0.33
C GLY A 41 3.09 -12.35 -1.71
N LEU A 42 4.16 -11.69 -2.16
CA LEU A 42 4.26 -11.08 -3.48
C LEU A 42 4.90 -11.99 -4.54
N ASN A 43 5.30 -13.22 -4.18
CA ASN A 43 6.05 -14.14 -5.04
C ASN A 43 7.28 -13.51 -5.73
N VAL A 44 8.10 -12.81 -4.94
CA VAL A 44 9.34 -12.15 -5.40
C VAL A 44 10.51 -12.46 -4.50
N SER A 45 11.73 -12.15 -4.95
CA SER A 45 12.92 -12.30 -4.13
C SER A 45 12.99 -11.25 -3.01
N LYS A 46 13.65 -11.60 -1.90
CA LYS A 46 13.84 -10.68 -0.76
C LYS A 46 14.46 -9.33 -1.15
N PRO A 47 15.47 -9.24 -2.05
CA PRO A 47 16.02 -7.96 -2.47
C PRO A 47 14.99 -7.02 -3.11
N VAL A 48 13.98 -7.54 -3.81
CA VAL A 48 12.89 -6.73 -4.38
C VAL A 48 12.09 -6.05 -3.26
N VAL A 49 11.70 -6.82 -2.24
CA VAL A 49 10.99 -6.30 -1.06
C VAL A 49 11.86 -5.29 -0.30
N THR A 50 13.15 -5.58 -0.08
CA THR A 50 14.04 -4.65 0.61
C THR A 50 14.14 -3.30 -0.10
N ARG A 51 14.26 -3.29 -1.43
CA ARG A 51 14.28 -2.04 -2.22
C ARG A 51 12.96 -1.27 -2.12
N ALA A 52 11.83 -1.97 -2.22
CA ALA A 52 10.52 -1.34 -2.06
C ALA A 52 10.35 -0.73 -0.66
N LEU A 53 10.72 -1.46 0.39
CA LEU A 53 10.70 -0.97 1.77
C LEU A 53 11.64 0.22 2.00
N ASN A 54 12.81 0.27 1.35
CA ASN A 54 13.69 1.43 1.44
C ASN A 54 13.01 2.68 0.87
N ARG A 55 12.34 2.56 -0.29
CA ARG A 55 11.63 3.68 -0.90
C ARG A 55 10.43 4.13 -0.06
N LEU A 56 9.59 3.18 0.37
CA LEU A 56 8.40 3.47 1.17
C LEU A 56 8.77 4.01 2.56
N GLY A 57 9.86 3.53 3.15
CA GLY A 57 10.40 4.08 4.40
C GLY A 57 10.94 5.50 4.23
N ALA A 58 11.60 5.81 3.11
CA ALA A 58 12.04 7.17 2.81
C ALA A 58 10.87 8.14 2.57
N LEU A 59 9.71 7.63 2.13
CA LEU A 59 8.46 8.40 2.03
C LEU A 59 7.70 8.49 3.36
N GLY A 60 8.16 7.82 4.42
CA GLY A 60 7.49 7.79 5.72
C GLY A 60 6.28 6.86 5.78
N TYR A 61 5.95 6.13 4.72
CA TYR A 61 4.73 5.30 4.65
C TYR A 61 4.83 3.97 5.40
N LEU A 62 6.04 3.51 5.70
CA LEU A 62 6.33 2.28 6.44
C LEU A 62 7.55 2.48 7.32
N ARG A 63 7.63 1.76 8.44
CA ARG A 63 8.83 1.76 9.29
C ARG A 63 9.30 0.34 9.60
N ARG A 64 10.60 0.20 9.85
CA ARG A 64 11.19 -1.04 10.36
C ARG A 64 11.32 -0.94 11.87
N GLN A 65 10.75 -1.89 12.59
CA GLN A 65 10.80 -1.96 14.04
C GLN A 65 11.50 -3.25 14.45
N ARG A 66 12.49 -3.15 15.35
CA ARG A 66 13.06 -4.34 15.99
C ARG A 66 12.05 -4.89 16.98
N ASP A 67 11.93 -6.21 17.00
CA ASP A 67 11.18 -6.90 18.05
C ASP A 67 11.86 -6.66 19.40
N GLU A 68 11.05 -6.35 20.41
CA GLU A 68 11.54 -6.09 21.77
C GLU A 68 11.91 -7.39 22.49
N ALA A 69 11.27 -8.51 22.15
CA ALA A 69 11.55 -9.83 22.73
C ALA A 69 12.80 -10.48 22.11
N ASP A 70 13.02 -10.33 20.81
CA ASP A 70 14.24 -10.75 20.13
C ASP A 70 14.70 -9.73 19.08
N ARG A 71 15.68 -8.90 19.42
CA ARG A 71 16.21 -7.82 18.55
C ARG A 71 16.77 -8.31 17.20
N ARG A 72 16.93 -9.62 16.99
CA ARG A 72 17.29 -10.20 15.70
C ARG A 72 16.12 -10.17 14.71
N ASN A 73 14.89 -10.08 15.20
CA ASN A 73 13.70 -9.93 14.37
C ASN A 73 13.46 -8.45 14.04
N ILE A 74 13.18 -8.20 12.77
CA ILE A 74 12.78 -6.88 12.27
C ILE A 74 11.42 -7.04 11.59
N PHE A 75 10.44 -6.32 12.11
CA PHE A 75 9.11 -6.23 11.56
C PHE A 75 8.93 -4.95 10.73
N VAL A 76 8.01 -5.03 9.78
CA VAL A 76 7.51 -3.87 9.03
C VAL A 76 6.23 -3.42 9.71
N ALA A 77 6.18 -2.17 10.12
CA ALA A 77 5.04 -1.55 10.78
C ALA A 77 4.46 -0.43 9.92
N ARG A 78 3.15 -0.25 10.09
CA ARG A 78 2.37 0.86 9.52
C ARG A 78 2.80 2.18 10.16
N THR A 79 2.56 3.28 9.46
CA THR A 79 2.75 4.65 9.94
C THR A 79 1.45 5.43 9.75
N ARG A 80 1.39 6.61 10.35
CA ARG A 80 0.24 7.49 10.16
C ARG A 80 0.20 8.00 8.73
N GLU A 81 1.32 8.45 8.21
CA GLU A 81 1.48 8.98 6.86
C GLU A 81 1.08 7.96 5.79
N GLY A 82 1.41 6.68 5.99
CA GLY A 82 0.97 5.64 5.06
C GLY A 82 -0.51 5.26 5.21
N THR A 83 -1.11 5.50 6.37
CA THR A 83 -2.57 5.37 6.56
C THR A 83 -3.28 6.49 5.80
N ASP A 84 -2.88 7.73 6.04
CA ASP A 84 -3.45 8.93 5.41
C ASP A 84 -3.35 8.83 3.87
N PHE A 85 -2.22 8.37 3.34
CA PHE A 85 -2.05 8.10 1.90
C PHE A 85 -3.06 7.08 1.36
N LEU A 86 -3.25 5.95 2.05
CA LEU A 86 -4.17 4.90 1.57
C LEU A 86 -5.64 5.29 1.72
N GLU A 87 -5.98 6.11 2.72
CA GLU A 87 -7.32 6.70 2.84
C GLU A 87 -7.60 7.65 1.67
N GLY A 88 -6.66 8.53 1.34
CA GLY A 88 -6.76 9.41 0.17
C GLY A 88 -6.91 8.62 -1.13
N PHE A 89 -6.09 7.58 -1.32
CA PHE A 89 -6.20 6.68 -2.47
C PHE A 89 -7.54 5.94 -2.51
N GLY A 90 -8.07 5.51 -1.36
CA GLY A 90 -9.38 4.87 -1.23
C GLY A 90 -10.52 5.79 -1.66
N ASN A 91 -10.49 7.07 -1.27
CA ASN A 91 -11.49 8.06 -1.70
C ASN A 91 -11.51 8.22 -3.22
N LEU A 92 -10.34 8.24 -3.88
CA LEU A 92 -10.29 8.23 -5.35
C LEU A 92 -10.94 6.98 -5.95
N ILE A 93 -10.85 5.82 -5.31
CA ILE A 93 -11.54 4.61 -5.79
C ILE A 93 -13.06 4.78 -5.63
N ASP A 94 -13.52 5.24 -4.47
CA ASP A 94 -14.94 5.35 -4.14
C ASP A 94 -15.67 6.39 -5.00
N ASP A 95 -15.03 7.52 -5.28
CA ASP A 95 -15.58 8.57 -6.14
C ASP A 95 -15.86 8.06 -7.56
N HIS A 96 -15.02 7.13 -8.05
CA HIS A 96 -15.16 6.48 -9.35
C HIS A 96 -15.97 5.16 -9.32
N GLY A 97 -16.17 4.59 -8.13
CA GLY A 97 -16.95 3.36 -7.91
C GLY A 97 -18.46 3.57 -7.88
N LYS A 98 -18.91 4.81 -7.71
CA LYS A 98 -20.33 5.20 -7.81
C LYS A 98 -20.77 5.23 -9.27
N VAL A 99 -20.96 4.06 -9.88
CA VAL A 99 -21.68 3.95 -11.15
C VAL A 99 -23.12 4.44 -10.92
N PRO A 100 -23.60 5.51 -11.58
CA PRO A 100 -25.01 5.86 -11.50
C PRO A 100 -25.79 4.67 -12.07
N GLN A 101 -26.69 4.09 -11.28
CA GLN A 101 -27.71 3.19 -11.79
C GLN A 101 -28.48 4.00 -12.84
N ARG A 102 -28.13 3.84 -14.12
CA ARG A 102 -28.93 4.36 -15.20
C ARG A 102 -30.30 3.72 -15.03
N GLU A 103 -31.28 4.55 -14.69
CA GLU A 103 -32.70 4.18 -14.66
C GLU A 103 -32.96 3.27 -15.85
N ARG A 104 -33.34 2.02 -15.55
CA ARG A 104 -34.02 1.19 -16.53
C ARG A 104 -35.35 1.89 -16.79
N VAL A 105 -35.34 2.85 -17.70
CA VAL A 105 -36.55 3.34 -18.35
C VAL A 105 -37.09 2.13 -19.09
N THR A 106 -38.07 1.51 -18.45
CA THR A 106 -38.96 0.54 -19.05
C THR A 106 -39.82 1.33 -20.02
N ALA A 107 -39.68 1.02 -21.31
CA ALA A 107 -40.62 1.35 -22.36
C ALA A 107 -40.92 0.05 -23.10
#